data_AF-A0A522SYU5-F1
#
_entry.id   AF-A0A522SYU5-F1
#
_cell.length_a   1.000
_cell.length_b   1.000
_cell.length_c   1.000
_cell.angle_alpha   90.00
_cell.angle_beta   90.00
_cell.angle_gamma   90.00
#
_symmetry.space_group_name_H-M   'P 1'
#
loop_
_entity.id
_entity.type
_entity.pdbx_description
1 polymer ?
#
loop_
_entity_poly.entity_id
_entity_poly.type
_entity_poly.pdbx_seq_one_letter_code
_entity_poly.pdbx_strand_id
1 'polypeptide(L)'
;MSPQPRQLPLQLHHAEQLSRDDLVVTPANADAVALIDKWPEWPSPVAVLAGPPGCGKSHLATVWRDMAGADTTDADRLGRDMAMPTRPVLIDGIGDRPFDQDGLFHLINAVRARSGTLLLTTRLFPGGWGVTLPDLASRLKAATTVEIQEPDDALLAAVIAK
;
A
#
# COMPACT_ATOMS: atom_id res chain seq x y z
N MET A 1 44.82 21.59 -10.87
CA MET A 1 44.00 20.47 -10.36
C MET A 1 42.93 21.07 -9.46
N SER A 2 41.73 21.27 -9.99
CA SER A 2 40.62 21.83 -9.20
C SER A 2 40.00 20.73 -8.33
N PRO A 3 39.74 20.96 -7.03
CA PRO A 3 39.12 19.94 -6.19
C PRO A 3 37.66 19.70 -6.61
N GLN A 4 37.28 18.44 -6.73
CA GLN A 4 35.89 18.02 -7.01
C GLN A 4 34.96 18.51 -5.88
N PRO A 5 33.76 19.02 -6.20
CA PRO A 5 32.78 19.38 -5.19
C PRO A 5 32.32 18.10 -4.50
N ARG A 6 32.67 17.97 -3.21
CA ARG A 6 32.19 16.90 -2.35
C ARG A 6 30.71 17.15 -2.10
N GLN A 7 29.84 16.46 -2.82
CA GLN A 7 28.39 16.54 -2.62
C GLN A 7 28.06 16.15 -1.18
N LEU A 8 27.39 17.07 -0.49
CA LEU A 8 26.73 16.79 0.79
C LEU A 8 25.46 15.98 0.48
N PRO A 9 25.14 14.92 1.24
CA PRO A 9 23.82 14.31 1.15
C PRO A 9 22.78 15.37 1.51
N LEU A 10 21.94 15.73 0.54
CA LEU A 10 20.74 16.53 0.75
C LEU A 10 19.83 15.73 1.68
N GLN A 11 19.91 16.00 2.98
CA GLN A 11 18.96 15.50 3.95
C GLN A 11 17.66 16.30 3.84
N LEU A 12 16.83 15.94 2.86
CA LEU A 12 15.47 16.45 2.75
C LEU A 12 14.59 15.77 3.80
N HIS A 13 14.72 16.20 5.06
CA HIS A 13 13.72 15.90 6.09
C HIS A 13 12.54 16.84 5.90
N HIS A 14 11.77 16.63 4.84
CA HIS A 14 10.43 17.18 4.68
C HIS A 14 9.51 16.06 4.20
N ALA A 15 9.51 14.96 4.95
CA ALA A 15 8.28 14.20 5.04
C ALA A 15 7.38 15.05 5.93
N GLU A 16 6.62 15.97 5.33
CA GLU A 16 5.36 16.40 5.95
C GLU A 16 4.68 15.12 6.42
N GLN A 17 4.34 15.05 7.69
CA GLN A 17 3.63 13.88 8.23
C GLN A 17 2.28 13.84 7.52
N LEU A 18 2.19 13.01 6.48
CA LEU A 18 0.99 12.83 5.68
C LEU A 18 -0.07 12.22 6.61
N SER A 19 -0.95 13.08 7.11
CA SER A 19 -1.94 12.73 8.11
C SER A 19 -3.30 12.49 7.45
N ARG A 20 -4.21 11.83 8.17
CA ARG A 20 -5.58 11.65 7.70
C ARG A 20 -6.28 12.99 7.44
N ASP A 21 -5.99 14.01 8.25
CA ASP A 21 -6.58 15.34 8.13
C ASP A 21 -6.10 16.08 6.87
N ASP A 22 -5.01 15.61 6.26
CA ASP A 22 -4.45 16.20 5.06
C ASP A 22 -5.03 15.67 3.75
N LEU A 23 -5.82 14.59 3.81
CA LEU A 23 -6.40 13.97 2.63
C LEU A 23 -7.56 14.79 2.07
N VAL A 24 -7.38 15.26 0.84
CA VAL A 24 -8.49 15.74 0.01
C VAL A 24 -9.30 14.55 -0.46
N VAL A 25 -10.60 14.56 -0.16
CA VAL A 25 -11.54 13.53 -0.59
C VAL A 25 -12.33 14.02 -1.78
N THR A 26 -12.24 13.30 -2.89
CA THR A 26 -13.05 13.53 -4.09
C THR A 26 -13.69 12.22 -4.52
N PRO A 27 -14.65 12.21 -5.47
CA PRO A 27 -15.22 10.97 -5.97
C PRO A 27 -14.17 9.95 -6.46
N ALA A 28 -13.01 10.42 -6.95
CA ALA A 28 -11.94 9.55 -7.44
C ALA A 28 -11.30 8.66 -6.36
N ASN A 29 -11.30 9.09 -5.09
CA ASN A 29 -10.64 8.39 -3.99
C ASN A 29 -11.55 8.12 -2.76
N ALA A 30 -12.82 8.51 -2.81
CA ALA A 30 -13.74 8.44 -1.67
C ALA A 30 -13.86 7.02 -1.08
N ASP A 31 -13.99 5.99 -1.92
CA ASP A 31 -14.09 4.61 -1.46
C ASP A 31 -12.80 4.12 -0.79
N ALA A 32 -11.64 4.54 -1.31
CA ALA A 32 -10.36 4.18 -0.74
C ALA A 32 -10.11 4.87 0.60
N VAL A 33 -10.49 6.15 0.72
CA VAL A 33 -10.46 6.88 1.98
C VAL A 33 -11.39 6.22 3.00
N ALA A 34 -12.61 5.87 2.60
CA ALA A 34 -13.57 5.18 3.47
C ALA A 34 -13.08 3.80 3.91
N LEU A 35 -12.31 3.09 3.07
CA LEU A 35 -11.65 1.86 3.47
C LEU A 35 -10.61 2.12 4.56
N ILE A 36 -9.74 3.11 4.39
CA ILE A 36 -8.73 3.46 5.41
C ILE A 36 -9.40 3.86 6.73
N ASP A 37 -10.46 4.67 6.68
CA ASP A 37 -11.19 5.14 7.87
C ASP A 37 -11.88 4.02 8.66
N LYS A 38 -12.25 2.93 7.98
CA LYS A 38 -12.86 1.75 8.62
C LYS A 38 -11.86 0.87 9.36
N TRP A 39 -10.56 1.12 9.26
CA TRP A 39 -9.60 0.34 10.02
C TRP A 39 -9.78 0.60 11.54
N PRO A 40 -9.74 -0.43 12.42
CA PRO A 40 -9.40 -1.83 12.17
C PRO A 40 -10.57 -2.77 11.80
N GLU A 41 -11.77 -2.24 11.59
CA GLU A 41 -13.02 -2.99 11.34
C GLU A 41 -13.20 -3.42 9.87
N TRP A 42 -12.11 -3.76 9.18
CA TRP A 42 -12.19 -4.18 7.78
C TRP A 42 -12.97 -5.50 7.62
N PRO A 43 -13.71 -5.68 6.50
CA PRO A 43 -14.41 -6.94 6.22
C PRO A 43 -13.46 -8.15 6.10
N SER A 44 -12.23 -7.89 5.67
CA SER A 44 -11.15 -8.86 5.54
C SER A 44 -9.87 -8.27 6.14
N PRO A 45 -9.02 -9.08 6.79
CA PRO A 45 -7.74 -8.60 7.32
C PRO A 45 -6.75 -8.21 6.21
N VAL A 46 -7.05 -8.56 4.95
CA VAL A 46 -6.27 -8.15 3.78
C VAL A 46 -7.08 -7.16 2.96
N ALA A 47 -6.53 -5.97 2.77
CA ALA A 47 -7.06 -4.93 1.92
C ALA A 47 -6.12 -4.65 0.74
N VAL A 48 -6.69 -4.29 -0.41
CA VAL A 48 -5.96 -3.94 -1.62
C VAL A 48 -6.44 -2.60 -2.16
N LEU A 49 -5.52 -1.67 -2.38
CA LEU A 49 -5.75 -0.43 -3.11
C LEU A 49 -5.19 -0.57 -4.53
N ALA A 50 -6.07 -0.64 -5.53
CA ALA A 50 -5.73 -0.75 -6.93
C ALA A 50 -5.96 0.57 -7.67
N GLY A 51 -5.13 0.93 -8.64
CA GLY A 51 -5.35 2.14 -9.45
C GLY A 51 -4.13 2.60 -10.24
N PRO A 52 -4.29 3.51 -11.20
CA PRO A 52 -3.20 3.95 -12.09
C PRO A 52 -2.10 4.72 -11.35
N PRO A 53 -0.91 4.91 -11.95
CA PRO A 53 0.14 5.77 -11.36
C PRO A 53 -0.38 7.17 -11.05
N GLY A 54 0.15 7.78 -10.00
CA GLY A 54 -0.21 9.16 -9.65
C GLY A 54 -1.59 9.34 -9.00
N CYS A 55 -2.40 8.28 -8.85
CA CYS A 55 -3.72 8.40 -8.22
C CYS A 55 -3.70 8.51 -6.67
N GLY A 56 -2.52 8.53 -6.04
CA GLY A 56 -2.40 8.70 -4.58
C GLY A 56 -2.42 7.42 -3.74
N LYS A 57 -2.31 6.22 -4.35
CA LYS A 57 -2.17 4.93 -3.62
C LYS A 57 -1.14 4.97 -2.50
N SER A 58 0.11 5.34 -2.81
CA SER A 58 1.21 5.38 -1.83
C SER A 58 0.97 6.42 -0.74
N HIS A 59 0.26 7.51 -1.05
CA HIS A 59 -0.14 8.52 -0.06
C HIS A 59 -1.16 7.94 0.91
N LEU A 60 -2.27 7.36 0.42
CA LEU A 60 -3.28 6.72 1.27
C LEU A 60 -2.70 5.56 2.11
N ALA A 61 -1.81 4.77 1.51
CA ALA A 61 -1.12 3.70 2.19
C ALA A 61 -0.18 4.21 3.29
N THR A 62 0.48 5.35 3.08
CA THR A 62 1.33 6.00 4.09
C THR A 62 0.50 6.51 5.27
N VAL A 63 -0.63 7.16 5.01
CA VAL A 63 -1.57 7.60 6.05
C VAL A 63 -2.01 6.40 6.90
N TRP A 64 -2.44 5.31 6.25
CA TRP A 64 -2.82 4.09 6.97
C TRP A 64 -1.66 3.49 7.77
N ARG A 65 -0.47 3.42 7.19
CA ARG A 65 0.72 2.90 7.86
C ARG A 65 0.99 3.67 9.15
N ASP A 66 0.93 4.99 9.10
CA ASP A 66 1.22 5.84 10.25
C ASP A 66 0.11 5.72 11.31
N MET A 67 -1.16 5.67 10.90
CA MET A 67 -2.31 5.41 11.78
C MET A 67 -2.24 4.03 12.48
N ALA A 68 -1.91 2.99 11.73
CA ALA A 68 -1.85 1.61 12.22
C ALA A 68 -0.50 1.28 12.89
N GLY A 69 0.49 2.16 12.78
CA GLY A 69 1.88 1.88 13.10
C GLY A 69 2.39 0.64 12.37
N ALA A 70 2.10 0.51 11.08
CA ALA A 70 2.42 -0.65 10.26
C ALA A 70 3.90 -0.67 9.84
N ASP A 71 4.46 -1.87 9.68
CA ASP A 71 5.77 -2.06 9.06
C ASP A 71 5.63 -2.05 7.52
N THR A 72 6.54 -1.40 6.82
CA THR A 72 6.59 -1.44 5.34
C THR A 72 7.55 -2.53 4.86
N THR A 73 7.11 -3.33 3.89
CA THR A 73 7.92 -4.36 3.23
C THR A 73 7.76 -4.26 1.73
N ASP A 74 8.87 -4.36 0.99
CA ASP A 74 8.84 -4.40 -0.47
C ASP A 74 8.36 -5.75 -0.97
N ALA A 75 7.62 -5.78 -2.08
CA ALA A 75 7.19 -7.03 -2.72
C ALA A 75 8.38 -7.94 -3.09
N ASP A 76 9.53 -7.35 -3.43
CA ASP A 76 10.76 -8.08 -3.77
C ASP A 76 11.41 -8.79 -2.57
N ARG A 77 11.00 -8.46 -1.34
CA ARG A 77 11.51 -9.06 -0.09
C ARG A 77 10.63 -10.19 0.43
N LEU A 78 9.54 -10.50 -0.27
CA LEU A 78 8.70 -11.65 0.03
C LEU A 78 9.52 -12.95 -0.08
N GLY A 79 9.37 -13.81 0.92
CA GLY A 79 10.05 -15.09 0.95
C GLY A 79 9.76 -15.87 2.23
N ARG A 80 10.09 -17.17 2.21
CA ARG A 80 9.85 -18.07 3.35
C ARG A 80 10.61 -17.69 4.62
N ASP A 81 11.74 -17.00 4.48
CA ASP A 81 12.59 -16.59 5.61
C ASP A 81 12.14 -15.25 6.22
N MET A 82 11.03 -14.66 5.75
CA MET A 82 10.47 -13.48 6.38
C MET A 82 10.08 -13.76 7.84
N ALA A 83 10.54 -12.89 8.73
CA ALA A 83 10.11 -12.90 10.12
C ALA A 83 8.60 -12.75 10.21
N MET A 84 7.99 -13.47 11.15
CA MET A 84 6.55 -13.36 11.41
C MET A 84 6.20 -11.92 11.82
N PRO A 85 5.25 -11.26 11.14
CA PRO A 85 4.90 -9.89 11.45
C PRO A 85 4.31 -9.78 12.86
N THR A 86 4.79 -8.80 13.62
CA THR A 86 4.27 -8.44 14.96
C THR A 86 3.37 -7.21 14.91
N ARG A 87 3.36 -6.49 13.80
CA ARG A 87 2.59 -5.27 13.54
C ARG A 87 1.80 -5.45 12.24
N PRO A 88 0.80 -4.59 11.95
CA PRO A 88 0.22 -4.50 10.62
C PRO A 88 1.30 -4.31 9.56
N VAL A 89 1.04 -4.75 8.33
CA VAL A 89 2.05 -4.71 7.25
C VAL A 89 1.49 -3.94 6.06
N LEU A 90 2.33 -3.07 5.48
CA LEU A 90 2.12 -2.45 4.18
C LEU A 90 3.07 -3.05 3.16
N ILE A 91 2.54 -3.46 2.00
CA ILE A 91 3.33 -3.68 0.78
C ILE A 91 2.91 -2.65 -0.25
N ASP A 92 3.81 -1.74 -0.59
CA ASP A 92 3.58 -0.72 -1.61
C ASP A 92 4.09 -1.20 -2.97
N GLY A 93 3.19 -1.39 -3.93
CA GLY A 93 3.51 -1.73 -5.32
C GLY A 93 3.77 -3.21 -5.56
N ILE A 94 2.74 -4.05 -5.45
CA ILE A 94 2.79 -5.47 -5.84
C ILE A 94 2.04 -5.72 -7.15
N GLY A 95 2.42 -6.77 -7.89
CA GLY A 95 1.69 -7.26 -9.06
C GLY A 95 2.16 -6.73 -10.42
N ASP A 96 2.99 -5.68 -10.45
CA ASP A 96 3.57 -5.15 -11.71
C ASP A 96 4.79 -5.93 -12.20
N ARG A 97 5.43 -6.67 -11.29
CA ARG A 97 6.59 -7.53 -11.56
C ARG A 97 6.36 -8.88 -10.91
N PRO A 98 7.06 -9.94 -11.37
CA PRO A 98 7.04 -11.22 -10.68
C PRO A 98 7.42 -11.06 -9.20
N PHE A 99 6.71 -11.75 -8.33
CA PHE A 99 6.92 -11.77 -6.89
C PHE A 99 6.82 -13.21 -6.37
N ASP A 100 7.34 -13.45 -5.16
CA ASP A 100 7.21 -14.76 -4.52
C ASP A 100 5.77 -14.98 -4.04
N GLN A 101 5.02 -15.81 -4.77
CA GLN A 101 3.63 -16.15 -4.48
C GLN A 101 3.50 -16.97 -3.18
N ASP A 102 4.44 -17.88 -2.92
CA ASP A 102 4.46 -18.65 -1.67
C ASP A 102 4.75 -17.71 -0.49
N GLY A 103 5.71 -16.80 -0.66
CA GLY A 103 6.03 -15.75 0.32
C GLY A 103 4.82 -14.89 0.67
N LEU A 104 4.08 -14.38 -0.32
CA LEU A 104 2.86 -13.60 -0.08
C LEU A 104 1.78 -14.44 0.63
N PHE A 105 1.59 -15.69 0.21
CA PHE A 105 0.61 -16.57 0.82
C PHE A 105 0.92 -16.83 2.29
N HIS A 106 2.18 -17.09 2.63
CA HIS A 106 2.64 -17.26 4.01
C HIS A 106 2.45 -15.98 4.84
N LEU A 107 2.75 -14.80 4.27
CA LEU A 107 2.52 -13.53 4.96
C LEU A 107 1.03 -13.31 5.26
N ILE A 108 0.14 -13.54 4.29
CA ILE A 108 -1.32 -13.43 4.49
C ILE A 108 -1.77 -14.39 5.61
N ASN A 109 -1.26 -15.62 5.63
CA ASN A 109 -1.58 -16.57 6.69
C ASN A 109 -1.10 -16.11 8.07
N ALA A 110 0.13 -15.60 8.16
CA ALA A 110 0.73 -15.12 9.40
C ALA A 110 -0.05 -13.93 9.98
N VAL A 111 -0.44 -12.97 9.12
CA VAL A 111 -1.26 -11.82 9.51
C VAL A 111 -2.61 -12.28 10.05
N ARG A 112 -3.29 -13.20 9.34
CA ARG A 112 -4.59 -13.75 9.77
C ARG A 112 -4.52 -14.51 11.10
N ALA A 113 -3.48 -15.32 11.30
CA ALA A 113 -3.32 -16.12 12.51
C ALA A 113 -3.16 -15.26 13.78
N ARG A 114 -2.75 -14.00 13.62
CA ARG A 114 -2.54 -13.04 14.71
C ARG A 114 -3.61 -11.96 14.80
N SER A 115 -4.69 -12.08 14.03
CA SER A 115 -5.70 -11.01 13.89
C SER A 115 -5.10 -9.65 13.53
N GLY A 116 -4.01 -9.65 12.75
CA GLY A 116 -3.41 -8.44 12.20
C GLY A 116 -4.05 -8.03 10.87
N THR A 117 -3.56 -6.92 10.31
CA THR A 117 -4.02 -6.38 9.02
C THR A 117 -2.87 -6.21 8.03
N LEU A 118 -3.16 -6.45 6.75
CA LEU A 118 -2.23 -6.28 5.63
C LEU A 118 -2.87 -5.36 4.59
N LEU A 119 -2.17 -4.29 4.23
CA LEU A 119 -2.53 -3.43 3.10
C LEU A 119 -1.57 -3.68 1.94
N LEU A 120 -2.13 -3.89 0.75
CA LEU A 120 -1.39 -4.01 -0.50
C LEU A 120 -1.77 -2.84 -1.41
N THR A 121 -0.79 -2.19 -2.04
CA THR A 121 -1.07 -1.29 -3.15
C THR A 121 -0.61 -1.90 -4.47
N THR A 122 -1.30 -1.59 -5.56
CA THR A 122 -1.03 -2.19 -6.86
C THR A 122 -1.55 -1.29 -7.99
N ARG A 123 -0.96 -1.41 -9.18
CA ARG A 123 -1.54 -0.78 -10.38
C ARG A 123 -2.60 -1.65 -11.04
N LEU A 124 -2.57 -2.95 -10.81
CA LEU A 124 -3.46 -3.94 -11.40
C LEU A 124 -4.35 -4.55 -10.32
N PHE A 125 -5.59 -4.90 -10.65
CA PHE A 125 -6.39 -5.74 -9.77
C PHE A 125 -5.70 -7.09 -9.51
N PRO A 126 -5.90 -7.74 -8.34
CA PRO A 126 -5.26 -9.02 -8.02
C PRO A 126 -5.47 -10.13 -9.05
N GLY A 127 -6.60 -10.09 -9.78
CA GLY A 127 -6.86 -11.03 -10.89
C GLY A 127 -5.90 -10.88 -12.07
N GLY A 128 -5.24 -9.74 -12.23
CA GLY A 128 -4.26 -9.45 -13.28
C GLY A 128 -2.81 -9.76 -12.92
N TRP A 129 -2.52 -10.20 -11.69
CA TRP A 129 -1.15 -10.44 -11.21
C TRP A 129 -0.48 -11.70 -11.76
N GLY A 130 -1.21 -12.52 -12.53
CA GLY A 130 -0.69 -13.80 -13.03
C GLY A 130 -0.44 -14.84 -11.92
N VAL A 131 -1.24 -14.80 -10.85
CA VAL A 131 -1.15 -15.78 -9.75
C VAL A 131 -1.49 -17.17 -10.26
N THR A 132 -0.55 -18.09 -10.08
CA THR A 132 -0.68 -19.51 -10.47
C THR A 132 -0.95 -20.40 -9.27
N LEU A 133 -0.58 -19.97 -8.06
CA LEU A 133 -0.83 -20.70 -6.82
C LEU A 133 -2.32 -20.63 -6.43
N PRO A 134 -3.07 -21.76 -6.44
CA PRO A 134 -4.53 -21.74 -6.22
C PRO A 134 -4.93 -21.20 -4.85
N ASP A 135 -4.16 -21.54 -3.82
CA ASP A 135 -4.44 -21.08 -2.45
C ASP A 135 -4.29 -19.57 -2.31
N LEU A 136 -3.24 -18.99 -2.89
CA LEU A 136 -3.06 -17.54 -2.94
C LEU A 136 -4.20 -16.87 -3.71
N ALA A 137 -4.57 -17.41 -4.87
CA ALA A 137 -5.66 -16.87 -5.68
C ALA A 137 -6.99 -16.84 -4.89
N SER A 138 -7.28 -17.88 -4.11
CA SER A 138 -8.44 -17.92 -3.22
C SER A 138 -8.37 -16.81 -2.15
N ARG A 139 -7.20 -16.59 -1.55
CA ARG A 139 -7.03 -15.53 -0.54
C ARG A 139 -7.18 -14.12 -1.12
N LEU A 140 -6.64 -13.88 -2.31
CA LEU A 140 -6.76 -12.58 -2.98
C LEU A 140 -8.19 -12.29 -3.42
N LYS A 141 -8.95 -13.31 -3.83
CA LYS A 141 -10.40 -13.15 -4.11
C LYS A 141 -11.22 -12.78 -2.87
N ALA A 142 -10.77 -13.19 -1.68
CA ALA A 142 -11.40 -12.84 -0.41
C ALA A 142 -10.86 -11.54 0.22
N ALA A 143 -9.86 -10.90 -0.40
CA ALA A 143 -9.34 -9.63 0.05
C ALA A 143 -10.31 -8.49 -0.30
N THR A 144 -10.41 -7.49 0.58
CA THR A 144 -11.20 -6.29 0.29
C THR A 144 -10.43 -5.42 -0.70
N THR A 145 -10.82 -5.45 -1.96
CA THR A 145 -10.17 -4.65 -3.02
C THR A 145 -10.99 -3.42 -3.33
N VAL A 146 -10.37 -2.25 -3.28
CA VAL A 146 -10.96 -0.96 -3.66
C VAL A 146 -10.11 -0.32 -4.76
N GLU A 147 -10.79 0.22 -5.76
CA GLU A 147 -10.16 0.95 -6.85
C GLU A 147 -10.09 2.44 -6.53
N ILE A 148 -8.95 3.04 -6.85
CA ILE A 148 -8.75 4.49 -6.86
C ILE A 148 -8.68 4.90 -8.33
N GLN A 149 -9.57 5.79 -8.72
CA GLN A 149 -9.66 6.29 -10.09
C GLN A 149 -8.53 7.27 -10.39
N GLU A 150 -8.38 7.66 -11.66
CA GLU A 150 -7.50 8.78 -12.00
C GLU A 150 -7.92 10.05 -11.24
N PRO A 151 -6.96 10.88 -10.79
CA PRO A 151 -7.28 12.14 -10.14
C PRO A 151 -8.18 13.00 -11.01
N ASP A 152 -9.28 13.50 -10.44
CA ASP A 152 -10.09 14.53 -11.07
C ASP A 152 -9.45 15.92 -10.91
N ASP A 153 -9.92 16.89 -11.69
CA ASP A 153 -9.43 18.27 -11.64
C ASP A 153 -9.56 18.86 -10.23
N ALA A 154 -10.59 18.45 -9.48
CA ALA A 154 -10.81 18.88 -8.11
C ALA A 154 -9.70 18.40 -7.17
N LEU A 155 -9.32 17.11 -7.26
CA LEU A 155 -8.24 16.54 -6.47
C LEU A 155 -6.90 17.20 -6.82
N LEU A 156 -6.63 17.39 -8.11
CA LEU A 156 -5.40 18.04 -8.56
C LEU A 156 -5.31 19.49 -8.08
N ALA A 157 -6.37 20.28 -8.24
CA ALA A 157 -6.40 21.67 -7.80
C ALA A 157 -6.21 21.79 -6.27
N ALA A 158 -6.83 20.89 -5.51
CA ALA A 158 -6.72 20.90 -4.05
C ALA A 158 -5.34 20.49 -3.55
N VAL A 159 -4.66 19.55 -4.22
CA VAL A 159 -3.27 19.18 -3.90
C VAL A 159 -2.30 20.32 -4.22
N ILE A 160 -2.51 21.06 -5.32
CA ILE A 160 -1.66 22.22 -5.69
C ILE A 160 -1.85 23.40 -4.73
N ALA A 161 -3.03 23.55 -4.13
CA ALA A 161 -3.36 24.64 -3.23
C ALA A 161 -2.80 24.46 -1.80
N LYS A 162 -2.24 23.29 -1.47
CA LYS A 162 -1.51 23.02 -0.23
C LYS A 162 -0.03 23.35 -0.41
#